data_AF-A0A924JEE5-F1
#
_entry.id   AF-A0A924JEE5-F1
#
_cell.length_a   1.000
_cell.length_b   1.000
_cell.length_c   1.000
_cell.angle_alpha   90.00
_cell.angle_beta   90.00
_cell.angle_gamma   90.00
#
_symmetry.space_group_name_H-M   'P 1'
#
loop_
_entity.id
_entity.type
_entity.pdbx_description
1 polymer ?
#
loop_
_entity_poly.entity_id
_entity_poly.type
_entity_poly.pdbx_seq_one_letter_code
_entity_poly.pdbx_strand_id
1 'polypeptide(L)'
;MRSRAFLFALAILGLLHVYIGWRLAPAVFVSGTLQIEGALALLVLYILVPMGLLAFGIERQPLSDRIAWVGLLAMGLASSLFVLTLGRDVVLLLAELAGWNRKELIVDSARAVPVLAVLVSLIGFVNARRVAQVVDVDVPIVGLPPALHGFTIAQQSDIHVGPTIKRGYLQAIVDVVNTLDADMIAVTGDLVDGSVVQLAPHIAPLADLKARHGAW
;
A
#
# COMPACT_ATOMS: atom_id res chain seq x y z
N MET A 1 -11.07 -12.32 21.65
CA MET A 1 -10.92 -12.74 20.23
C MET A 1 -9.88 -11.90 19.47
N ARG A 2 -9.83 -10.58 19.63
CA ARG A 2 -8.83 -9.69 18.97
C ARG A 2 -7.35 -10.03 19.24
N SER A 3 -6.99 -10.52 20.44
CA SER A 3 -5.59 -10.82 20.80
C SER A 3 -5.00 -12.03 20.07
N ARG A 4 -5.80 -13.10 19.84
CA ARG A 4 -5.31 -14.31 19.16
C ARG A 4 -5.00 -14.05 17.68
N ALA A 5 -5.86 -13.30 17.00
CA ALA A 5 -5.65 -12.92 15.60
C ALA A 5 -4.41 -12.02 15.45
N PHE A 6 -4.22 -11.07 16.37
CA PHE A 6 -3.04 -10.21 16.36
C PHE A 6 -1.74 -10.99 16.58
N LEU A 7 -1.71 -11.90 17.56
CA LEU A 7 -0.56 -12.76 17.81
C LEU A 7 -0.26 -13.67 16.62
N PHE A 8 -1.30 -14.20 15.98
CA PHE A 8 -1.15 -15.01 14.77
C PHE A 8 -0.56 -14.19 13.60
N ALA A 9 -1.03 -12.95 13.39
CA ALA A 9 -0.48 -12.06 12.38
C ALA A 9 1.00 -11.73 12.65
N LEU A 10 1.37 -11.46 13.91
CA LEU A 10 2.76 -11.26 14.31
C LEU A 10 3.62 -12.51 14.07
N ALA A 11 3.10 -13.70 14.36
CA ALA A 11 3.80 -14.95 14.10
C ALA A 11 4.06 -15.15 12.60
N ILE A 12 3.05 -14.92 11.76
CA ILE A 12 3.22 -14.95 10.29
C ILE A 12 4.27 -13.93 9.86
N LEU A 13 4.15 -12.68 10.29
CA LEU A 13 5.09 -11.62 9.95
C LEU A 13 6.53 -12.00 10.34
N GLY A 14 6.73 -12.56 11.53
CA GLY A 14 8.02 -13.05 12.00
C GLY A 14 8.57 -14.17 11.12
N LEU A 15 7.73 -15.15 10.75
CA LEU A 15 8.13 -16.23 9.84
C LEU A 15 8.55 -15.70 8.46
N LEU A 16 7.85 -14.69 7.94
CA LEU A 16 8.21 -14.06 6.66
C LEU A 16 9.58 -13.37 6.74
N HIS A 17 9.89 -12.67 7.85
CA HIS A 17 11.20 -12.02 8.04
C HIS A 17 12.32 -13.05 8.23
N VAL A 18 12.06 -14.13 8.97
CA VAL A 18 13.00 -15.26 9.09
C VAL A 18 13.26 -15.89 7.73
N TYR A 19 12.23 -16.10 6.91
CA TYR A 19 12.36 -16.61 5.56
C TYR A 19 13.22 -15.70 4.68
N ILE A 20 12.97 -14.39 4.66
CA ILE A 20 13.78 -13.41 3.90
C ILE A 20 15.25 -13.48 4.35
N GLY A 21 15.50 -13.45 5.66
CA GLY A 21 16.84 -13.56 6.22
C GLY A 21 17.54 -14.85 5.81
N TRP A 22 16.86 -15.99 5.94
CA TRP A 22 17.41 -17.30 5.58
C TRP A 22 17.76 -17.41 4.09
N ARG A 23 16.93 -16.84 3.21
CA ARG A 23 17.13 -16.92 1.75
C ARG A 23 18.18 -15.95 1.21
N LEU A 24 18.36 -14.79 1.84
CA LEU A 24 19.25 -13.74 1.34
C LEU A 24 20.57 -13.66 2.10
N ALA A 25 20.56 -13.77 3.43
CA ALA A 25 21.74 -13.49 4.26
C ALA A 25 22.98 -14.32 3.91
N PRO A 26 22.90 -15.64 3.63
CA PRO A 26 24.08 -16.44 3.31
C PRO A 26 24.81 -15.99 2.03
N ALA A 27 24.09 -15.38 1.09
CA ALA A 27 24.61 -14.98 -0.22
C ALA A 27 24.98 -13.49 -0.29
N VAL A 28 24.31 -12.64 0.49
CA VAL A 28 24.60 -11.19 0.55
C VAL A 28 25.71 -10.88 1.54
N PHE A 29 25.69 -11.53 2.70
CA PHE A 29 26.52 -11.14 3.84
C PHE A 29 27.58 -12.20 4.10
N VAL A 30 28.72 -12.06 3.42
CA VAL A 30 29.84 -13.01 3.50
C VAL A 30 30.63 -12.85 4.80
N SER A 31 30.54 -11.68 5.46
CA SER A 31 31.14 -11.42 6.76
C SER A 31 30.10 -11.49 7.89
N GLY A 32 30.53 -11.91 9.09
CA GLY A 32 29.64 -12.00 10.26
C GLY A 32 29.01 -10.66 10.65
N THR A 33 29.72 -9.54 10.50
CA THR A 33 29.19 -8.20 10.79
C THR A 33 28.02 -7.84 9.89
N LEU A 34 28.15 -8.09 8.59
CA LEU A 34 27.08 -7.81 7.63
C LEU A 34 25.84 -8.68 7.87
N GLN A 35 26.02 -9.92 8.36
CA GLN A 35 24.90 -10.79 8.72
C GLN A 35 24.12 -10.25 9.91
N ILE A 36 24.83 -9.70 10.91
CA ILE A 36 24.23 -9.06 12.07
C ILE A 36 23.47 -7.80 11.66
N GLU A 37 24.07 -6.94 10.83
CA GLU A 37 23.41 -5.73 10.33
C GLU A 37 22.13 -6.05 9.55
N GLY A 38 22.17 -7.05 8.66
CA GLY A 38 20.99 -7.52 7.94
C GLY A 38 19.90 -8.08 8.85
N ALA A 39 20.28 -8.86 9.87
CA ALA A 39 19.33 -9.38 10.85
C ALA A 39 18.70 -8.26 11.70
N LEU A 40 19.48 -7.26 12.11
CA LEU A 40 18.98 -6.09 12.82
C LEU A 40 18.04 -5.25 11.94
N ALA A 41 18.35 -5.07 10.66
CA ALA A 41 17.48 -4.37 9.72
C ALA A 41 16.12 -5.09 9.58
N LEU A 42 16.12 -6.41 9.44
CA LEU A 42 14.88 -7.20 9.39
C LEU A 42 14.12 -7.15 10.72
N LEU A 43 14.80 -7.14 11.86
CA LEU A 43 14.17 -6.98 13.17
C LEU A 43 13.51 -5.61 13.32
N VAL A 44 14.18 -4.55 12.86
CA VAL A 44 13.62 -3.20 12.84
C VAL A 44 12.36 -3.16 11.97
N LEU A 45 12.40 -3.72 10.75
CA LEU A 45 11.22 -3.80 9.89
C LEU A 45 10.08 -4.57 10.55
N TYR A 46 10.37 -5.72 11.16
CA TYR A 46 9.41 -6.54 11.90
C TYR A 46 8.70 -5.74 13.01
N ILE A 47 9.39 -4.84 13.69
CA ILE A 47 8.82 -3.98 14.74
C ILE A 47 8.02 -2.81 14.15
N LEU A 48 8.54 -2.17 13.10
CA LEU A 48 7.92 -0.98 12.52
C LEU A 48 6.58 -1.27 11.83
N VAL A 49 6.44 -2.42 11.17
CA VAL A 49 5.20 -2.82 10.48
C VAL A 49 3.97 -2.82 11.40
N PRO A 50 3.93 -3.58 12.51
CA PRO A 50 2.78 -3.57 13.40
C PRO A 50 2.58 -2.22 14.10
N MET A 51 3.65 -1.47 14.37
CA MET A 51 3.55 -0.12 14.92
C MET A 51 2.76 0.82 14.01
N GLY A 52 2.96 0.74 12.69
CA GLY A 52 2.17 1.51 11.72
C GLY A 52 0.68 1.17 11.75
N LEU A 53 0.35 -0.11 11.82
CA LEU A 53 -1.05 -0.56 11.89
C LEU A 53 -1.73 -0.13 13.19
N LEU A 54 -1.00 -0.10 14.30
CA LEU A 54 -1.52 0.37 15.58
C LEU A 54 -1.62 1.90 15.65
N ALA A 55 -0.96 2.64 14.76
CA ALA A 55 -0.96 4.10 14.78
C ALA A 55 -2.34 4.71 14.54
N PHE A 56 -3.20 4.03 13.79
CA PHE A 56 -4.58 4.46 13.51
C PHE A 56 -5.47 4.51 14.76
N GLY A 57 -5.09 3.80 15.84
CA GLY A 57 -5.77 3.86 17.14
C GLY A 57 -5.25 4.94 18.08
N ILE A 58 -4.25 5.74 17.68
CA ILE A 58 -3.62 6.75 18.52
C ILE A 58 -4.27 8.12 18.28
N GLU A 59 -4.88 8.70 19.31
CA GLU A 59 -5.57 10.00 19.18
C GLU A 59 -4.62 11.20 19.10
N ARG A 60 -3.36 11.05 19.55
CA ARG A 60 -2.40 12.15 19.62
C ARG A 60 -1.75 12.43 18.26
N GLN A 61 -2.12 13.55 17.66
CA GLN A 61 -1.45 14.09 16.47
C GLN A 61 -0.38 15.13 16.86
N PRO A 62 0.78 15.20 16.15
CA PRO A 62 1.14 14.50 14.90
C PRO A 62 1.88 13.16 15.12
N LEU A 63 1.87 12.62 16.34
CA LEU A 63 2.60 11.39 16.64
C LEU A 63 2.02 10.18 15.88
N SER A 64 0.69 10.03 15.88
CA SER A 64 -0.01 9.01 15.08
C SER A 64 0.37 9.11 13.61
N ASP A 65 0.32 10.31 13.02
CA ASP A 65 0.74 10.57 11.64
C ASP A 65 2.16 10.03 11.37
N ARG A 66 3.14 10.39 12.22
CA ARG A 66 4.53 9.95 12.04
C ARG A 66 4.72 8.44 12.16
N ILE A 67 4.09 7.80 13.15
CA ILE A 67 4.20 6.35 13.35
C ILE A 67 3.54 5.62 12.19
N ALA A 68 2.37 6.07 11.73
CA ALA A 68 1.67 5.51 10.58
C ALA A 68 2.55 5.59 9.32
N TRP A 69 3.15 6.75 9.03
CA TRP A 69 4.05 6.92 7.90
C TRP A 69 5.23 5.94 7.94
N VAL A 70 5.93 5.88 9.07
CA VAL A 70 7.09 4.99 9.22
C VAL A 70 6.69 3.52 9.06
N GLY A 71 5.61 3.10 9.70
CA GLY A 71 5.18 1.72 9.64
C GLY A 71 4.60 1.30 8.30
N LEU A 72 3.86 2.18 7.60
CA LEU A 72 3.35 1.90 6.25
C LEU A 72 4.48 1.82 5.21
N LEU A 73 5.49 2.68 5.31
CA LEU A 73 6.69 2.59 4.46
C LEU A 73 7.49 1.32 4.77
N ALA A 74 7.66 0.98 6.05
CA ALA A 74 8.28 -0.29 6.45
C ALA A 74 7.50 -1.50 5.93
N MET A 75 6.16 -1.43 5.94
CA MET A 75 5.29 -2.49 5.39
C MET A 75 5.46 -2.64 3.88
N GLY A 76 5.48 -1.54 3.13
CA GLY A 76 5.75 -1.56 1.70
C GLY A 76 7.12 -2.19 1.36
N LEU A 77 8.15 -1.84 2.13
CA LEU A 77 9.49 -2.40 1.97
C LEU A 77 9.56 -3.88 2.34
N ALA A 78 8.99 -4.28 3.48
CA ALA A 78 8.94 -5.68 3.91
C ALA A 78 8.16 -6.55 2.91
N SER A 79 7.04 -6.05 2.38
CA SER A 79 6.25 -6.72 1.35
C SER A 79 7.04 -6.88 0.05
N SER A 80 7.70 -5.83 -0.42
CA SER A 80 8.53 -5.88 -1.63
C SER A 80 9.70 -6.87 -1.48
N LEU A 81 10.37 -6.87 -0.33
CA LEU A 81 11.42 -7.84 0.00
C LEU A 81 10.88 -9.28 -0.04
N PHE A 82 9.73 -9.53 0.58
CA PHE A 82 9.10 -10.85 0.57
C PHE A 82 8.76 -11.31 -0.85
N VAL A 83 8.02 -10.51 -1.61
CA VAL A 83 7.57 -10.85 -2.98
C VAL A 83 8.76 -11.09 -3.90
N LEU A 84 9.79 -10.25 -3.85
CA LEU A 84 10.99 -10.41 -4.67
C LEU A 84 11.83 -11.62 -4.24
N THR A 85 11.86 -11.96 -2.94
CA THR A 85 12.52 -13.18 -2.45
C THR A 85 11.80 -14.43 -2.93
N LEU A 86 10.45 -14.43 -2.88
CA LEU A 86 9.63 -15.51 -3.42
C LEU A 86 9.80 -15.65 -4.94
N GLY A 87 9.77 -14.54 -5.67
CA GLY A 87 10.03 -14.51 -7.11
C GLY A 87 11.43 -15.03 -7.47
N ARG A 88 12.46 -14.63 -6.70
CA ARG A 88 13.81 -15.17 -6.83
C ARG A 88 13.83 -16.69 -6.66
N ASP A 89 13.11 -17.22 -5.67
CA ASP A 89 13.07 -18.66 -5.42
C ASP A 89 12.44 -19.43 -6.58
N VAL A 90 11.39 -18.88 -7.19
CA VAL A 90 10.78 -19.43 -8.42
C VAL A 90 11.79 -19.41 -9.57
N VAL A 91 12.49 -18.30 -9.79
CA VAL A 91 13.51 -18.20 -10.85
C VAL A 91 14.64 -19.21 -10.65
N LEU A 92 15.13 -19.36 -9.41
CA LEU A 92 16.19 -20.33 -9.09
C LEU A 92 15.74 -21.78 -9.30
N LEU A 93 14.48 -22.10 -8.99
CA LEU A 93 13.89 -23.41 -9.26
C LEU A 93 13.79 -23.68 -10.76
N LEU A 94 13.28 -22.72 -11.54
CA LEU A 94 13.18 -22.85 -12.99
C LEU A 94 14.56 -23.02 -13.66
N ALA A 95 15.57 -22.27 -13.20
CA ALA A 95 16.94 -22.41 -13.67
C ALA A 95 17.50 -23.82 -13.39
N GLU A 96 17.21 -24.40 -12.22
CA GLU A 96 17.61 -25.77 -11.88
C GLU A 96 16.92 -26.80 -12.78
N LEU A 97 15.62 -26.67 -13.00
CA LEU A 97 14.86 -27.54 -13.90
C LEU A 97 15.34 -27.45 -15.36
N ALA A 98 15.81 -26.28 -15.79
CA ALA A 98 16.40 -26.07 -17.11
C ALA A 98 17.86 -26.53 -17.23
N GLY A 99 18.48 -27.02 -16.15
CA GLY A 99 19.88 -27.46 -16.13
C GLY A 99 20.90 -26.31 -16.17
N TRP A 100 20.50 -25.09 -15.83
CA TRP A 100 21.38 -23.92 -15.84
C TRP A 100 22.30 -23.89 -14.61
N ASN A 101 23.52 -23.37 -14.79
CA ASN A 101 24.42 -23.13 -13.66
C ASN A 101 23.92 -21.95 -12.82
N ARG A 102 23.45 -22.23 -11.61
CA ARG A 102 22.86 -21.23 -10.71
C ARG A 102 23.84 -20.58 -9.71
N LYS A 103 25.13 -20.94 -9.70
CA LYS A 103 26.05 -20.45 -8.65
C LYS A 103 26.15 -18.92 -8.60
N GLU A 104 26.38 -18.30 -9.76
CA GLU A 104 26.43 -16.84 -9.91
C GLU A 104 25.04 -16.23 -9.69
N LEU A 105 24.01 -16.83 -10.30
CA LEU A 105 22.62 -16.41 -10.16
C LEU A 105 22.16 -16.35 -8.69
N ILE A 106 22.55 -17.29 -7.83
CA ILE A 106 22.23 -17.29 -6.40
C ILE A 106 22.75 -16.04 -5.70
N VAL A 107 24.01 -15.67 -5.97
CA VAL A 107 24.70 -14.55 -5.31
C VAL A 107 24.19 -13.22 -5.86
N ASP A 108 24.13 -13.09 -7.17
CA ASP A 108 23.74 -11.84 -7.82
C ASP A 108 22.27 -11.50 -7.55
N SER A 109 21.38 -12.50 -7.64
CA SER A 109 19.96 -12.28 -7.29
C SER A 109 19.78 -11.94 -5.83
N ALA A 110 20.55 -12.53 -4.90
CA ALA A 110 20.43 -12.21 -3.48
C ALA A 110 20.81 -10.75 -3.19
N ARG A 111 21.84 -10.23 -3.87
CA ARG A 111 22.26 -8.82 -3.76
C ARG A 111 21.29 -7.87 -4.46
N ALA A 112 20.68 -8.31 -5.57
CA ALA A 112 19.72 -7.52 -6.33
C ALA A 112 18.41 -7.31 -5.57
N VAL A 113 17.92 -8.32 -4.83
CA VAL A 113 16.61 -8.28 -4.16
C VAL A 113 16.45 -7.06 -3.23
N PRO A 114 17.36 -6.74 -2.29
CA PRO A 114 17.21 -5.55 -1.44
C PRO A 114 17.17 -4.24 -2.23
N VAL A 115 18.02 -4.10 -3.26
CA VAL A 115 18.07 -2.91 -4.11
C VAL A 115 16.75 -2.74 -4.87
N LEU A 116 16.27 -3.82 -5.50
CA LEU A 116 15.00 -3.83 -6.21
C LEU A 116 13.82 -3.58 -5.26
N ALA A 117 13.86 -4.10 -4.04
CA ALA A 117 12.80 -3.87 -3.06
C ALA A 117 12.69 -2.39 -2.67
N VAL A 118 13.83 -1.71 -2.49
CA VAL A 118 13.86 -0.26 -2.26
C VAL A 118 13.31 0.48 -3.47
N LEU A 119 13.78 0.16 -4.69
CA LEU A 119 13.31 0.82 -5.92
C LEU A 119 11.81 0.64 -6.14
N VAL A 120 11.30 -0.59 -6.02
CA VAL A 120 9.87 -0.89 -6.15
C VAL A 120 9.06 -0.18 -5.06
N SER A 121 9.55 -0.12 -3.83
CA SER A 121 8.88 0.60 -2.75
C SER A 121 8.84 2.11 -3.00
N LEU A 122 9.91 2.70 -3.54
CA LEU A 122 9.95 4.11 -3.93
C LEU A 122 8.99 4.40 -5.09
N ILE A 123 8.95 3.54 -6.12
CA ILE A 123 7.99 3.64 -7.21
C ILE A 123 6.55 3.53 -6.67
N GLY A 124 6.30 2.56 -5.78
CA GLY A 124 5.02 2.37 -5.10
C GLY A 124 4.61 3.60 -4.29
N PHE A 125 5.54 4.20 -3.54
CA PHE A 125 5.31 5.45 -2.82
C PHE A 125 4.95 6.59 -3.77
N VAL A 126 5.72 6.80 -4.84
CA VAL A 126 5.42 7.85 -5.83
C VAL A 126 4.05 7.64 -6.45
N ASN A 127 3.71 6.40 -6.82
CA ASN A 127 2.40 6.07 -7.40
C ASN A 127 1.26 6.30 -6.40
N ALA A 128 1.44 5.90 -5.13
CA ALA A 128 0.45 6.11 -4.08
C ALA A 128 0.25 7.60 -3.70
N ARG A 129 1.18 8.48 -4.09
CA ARG A 129 1.06 9.94 -3.88
C ARG A 129 0.49 10.68 -5.08
N ARG A 130 0.33 10.02 -6.23
CA ARG A 130 -0.34 10.62 -7.40
C ARG A 130 -1.84 10.70 -7.12
N VAL A 131 -2.48 11.73 -7.66
CA VAL A 131 -3.95 11.81 -7.65
C VAL A 131 -4.50 10.62 -8.43
N ALA A 132 -5.62 10.07 -7.94
CA ALA A 132 -6.28 8.93 -8.55
C ALA A 132 -6.52 9.17 -10.05
N GLN A 133 -6.18 8.18 -10.87
CA GLN A 133 -6.45 8.23 -12.30
C GLN A 133 -7.95 8.04 -12.54
N VAL A 134 -8.49 8.78 -13.49
CA VAL A 134 -9.86 8.60 -13.96
C VAL A 134 -9.88 7.38 -14.88
N VAL A 135 -10.79 6.45 -14.62
CA VAL A 135 -10.98 5.24 -15.41
C VAL A 135 -12.41 5.26 -15.93
N ASP A 136 -12.56 5.39 -17.25
CA ASP A 136 -13.87 5.33 -17.90
C ASP A 136 -14.29 3.88 -18.11
N VAL A 137 -15.49 3.54 -17.65
CA VAL A 137 -16.06 2.19 -17.76
C VAL A 137 -17.47 2.30 -18.31
N ASP A 138 -17.69 1.71 -19.49
CA ASP A 138 -19.02 1.56 -20.05
C ASP A 138 -19.77 0.43 -19.35
N VAL A 139 -20.93 0.75 -18.76
CA VAL A 139 -21.77 -0.22 -18.05
C VAL A 139 -23.03 -0.50 -18.89
N PRO A 140 -23.07 -1.60 -19.68
CA PRO A 140 -24.22 -1.92 -20.49
C PRO A 140 -25.37 -2.46 -19.62
N ILE A 141 -26.51 -1.78 -19.65
CA ILE A 141 -27.71 -2.17 -18.90
C ILE A 141 -28.80 -2.58 -19.90
N VAL A 142 -29.20 -3.85 -19.84
CA VAL A 142 -30.31 -4.37 -20.65
C VAL A 142 -31.62 -3.72 -20.20
N GLY A 143 -32.34 -3.13 -21.15
CA GLY A 143 -33.61 -2.46 -20.87
C GLY A 143 -33.46 -1.09 -20.19
N LEU A 144 -32.29 -0.46 -20.28
CA LEU A 144 -32.10 0.91 -19.79
C LEU A 144 -33.08 1.87 -20.50
N PRO A 145 -33.86 2.67 -19.75
CA PRO A 145 -34.73 3.68 -20.36
C PRO A 145 -33.94 4.64 -21.26
N PRO A 146 -34.48 5.03 -22.43
CA PRO A 146 -33.73 5.87 -23.38
C PRO A 146 -33.21 7.20 -22.81
N ALA A 147 -33.94 7.77 -21.84
CA ALA A 147 -33.56 9.00 -21.15
C ALA A 147 -32.28 8.89 -20.30
N LEU A 148 -31.83 7.68 -19.97
CA LEU A 148 -30.63 7.42 -19.18
C LEU A 148 -29.44 6.97 -20.05
N HIS A 149 -29.61 6.87 -21.37
CA HIS A 149 -28.46 6.59 -22.24
C HIS A 149 -27.48 7.76 -22.21
N GLY A 150 -26.21 7.44 -21.94
CA GLY A 150 -25.15 8.44 -21.77
C GLY A 150 -25.11 9.08 -20.39
N PHE A 151 -25.92 8.60 -19.43
CA PHE A 151 -25.85 9.06 -18.04
C PHE A 151 -24.50 8.65 -17.42
N THR A 152 -23.80 9.61 -16.85
CA THR A 152 -22.44 9.44 -16.31
C THR A 152 -22.44 9.51 -14.78
N ILE A 153 -21.73 8.58 -14.14
CA ILE A 153 -21.55 8.55 -12.69
C ILE A 153 -20.06 8.62 -12.39
N ALA A 154 -19.62 9.68 -11.70
CA ALA A 154 -18.29 9.73 -11.11
C ALA A 154 -18.33 9.01 -9.75
N GLN A 155 -17.79 7.79 -9.71
CA GLN A 155 -17.69 7.01 -8.47
C GLN A 155 -16.31 7.20 -7.83
N GLN A 156 -16.31 7.55 -6.54
CA GLN A 156 -15.12 7.49 -5.69
C GLN A 156 -15.32 6.41 -4.63
N SER A 157 -14.25 5.72 -4.25
CA SER A 157 -14.30 4.71 -3.20
C SER A 157 -13.08 4.67 -2.31
N ASP A 158 -13.27 4.21 -1.07
CA ASP A 158 -12.20 3.86 -0.11
C ASP A 158 -11.11 4.93 -0.01
N ILE A 159 -11.53 6.18 0.21
CA ILE A 159 -10.62 7.34 0.26
C ILE A 159 -9.71 7.26 1.49
N HIS A 160 -10.19 6.67 2.59
CA HIS A 160 -9.39 6.42 3.79
C HIS A 160 -8.65 7.67 4.30
N VAL A 161 -9.37 8.79 4.45
CA VAL A 161 -8.80 10.02 5.02
C VAL A 161 -8.33 9.74 6.44
N GLY A 162 -7.09 10.09 6.74
CA GLY A 162 -6.41 9.59 7.92
C GLY A 162 -5.00 10.13 8.08
N PRO A 163 -4.08 9.35 8.65
CA PRO A 163 -2.69 9.76 8.88
C PRO A 163 -1.89 10.18 7.64
N THR A 164 -2.15 9.54 6.50
CA THR A 164 -1.39 9.72 5.25
C THR A 164 -2.16 10.47 4.17
N ILE A 165 -3.49 10.42 4.22
CA ILE A 165 -4.41 11.12 3.33
C ILE A 165 -5.05 12.27 4.09
N LYS A 166 -4.77 13.50 3.68
CA LYS A 166 -5.20 14.74 4.34
C LYS A 166 -5.88 15.66 3.34
N ARG A 167 -6.39 16.79 3.86
CA ARG A 167 -7.15 17.81 3.11
C ARG A 167 -6.62 18.11 1.71
N GLY A 168 -5.31 18.35 1.57
CA GLY A 168 -4.73 18.74 0.27
C GLY A 168 -4.86 17.68 -0.82
N TYR A 169 -4.75 16.39 -0.45
CA TYR A 169 -4.95 15.29 -1.39
C TYR A 169 -6.43 15.16 -1.76
N LEU A 170 -7.33 15.29 -0.76
CA LEU A 170 -8.77 15.23 -1.01
C LEU A 170 -9.25 16.37 -1.88
N GLN A 171 -8.71 17.58 -1.69
CA GLN A 171 -9.00 18.73 -2.55
C GLN A 171 -8.61 18.42 -3.99
N ALA A 172 -7.42 17.87 -4.23
CA ALA A 172 -6.99 17.51 -5.59
C ALA A 172 -7.91 16.47 -6.25
N ILE A 173 -8.45 15.51 -5.48
CA ILE A 173 -9.46 14.56 -5.99
C ILE A 173 -10.76 15.30 -6.36
N VAL A 174 -11.27 16.16 -5.48
CA VAL A 174 -12.49 16.94 -5.72
C VAL A 174 -12.34 17.83 -6.96
N ASP A 175 -11.19 18.48 -7.11
CA ASP A 175 -10.88 19.32 -8.27
C ASP A 175 -10.95 18.49 -9.56
N VAL A 176 -10.32 17.32 -9.61
CA VAL A 176 -10.38 16.41 -10.77
C VAL A 176 -11.81 15.95 -11.05
N VAL A 177 -12.57 15.53 -10.04
CA VAL A 177 -13.93 15.02 -10.24
C VAL A 177 -14.89 16.10 -10.73
N ASN A 178 -14.75 17.33 -10.25
CA ASN A 178 -15.53 18.45 -10.74
C ASN A 178 -15.22 18.78 -12.22
N THR A 179 -14.05 18.40 -12.76
CA THR A 179 -13.76 18.56 -14.20
C THR A 179 -14.39 17.49 -15.09
N LEU A 180 -14.90 16.40 -14.51
CA LEU A 180 -15.54 15.32 -15.28
C LEU A 180 -16.95 15.69 -15.76
N ASP A 181 -17.56 16.72 -15.19
CA ASP A 181 -18.94 17.17 -15.48
C ASP A 181 -19.96 16.01 -15.45
N ALA A 182 -19.77 15.09 -14.50
CA ALA A 182 -20.62 13.91 -14.37
C ALA A 182 -22.06 14.29 -13.95
N ASP A 183 -23.04 13.51 -14.42
CA ASP A 183 -24.44 13.73 -14.08
C ASP A 183 -24.70 13.51 -12.58
N MET A 184 -24.03 12.53 -11.97
CA MET A 184 -24.09 12.21 -10.55
C MET A 184 -22.69 11.87 -10.01
N ILE A 185 -22.45 12.19 -8.74
CA ILE A 185 -21.25 11.75 -8.01
C ILE A 185 -21.66 10.79 -6.89
N ALA A 186 -21.04 9.61 -6.85
CA ALA A 186 -21.26 8.61 -5.83
C ALA A 186 -19.99 8.40 -4.99
N VAL A 187 -20.11 8.49 -3.67
CA VAL A 187 -19.03 8.16 -2.72
C VAL A 187 -19.37 6.83 -2.06
N THR A 188 -18.55 5.82 -2.29
CA THR A 188 -18.82 4.42 -1.91
C THR A 188 -17.72 3.86 -1.00
N GLY A 189 -18.05 3.02 -0.02
CA GLY A 189 -17.03 2.45 0.87
C GLY A 189 -16.52 3.42 1.95
N ASP A 190 -15.29 3.21 2.40
CA ASP A 190 -14.78 3.83 3.64
C ASP A 190 -14.15 5.21 3.39
N LEU A 191 -14.62 6.20 4.15
CA LEU A 191 -14.18 7.59 3.98
C LEU A 191 -13.05 8.00 4.92
N VAL A 192 -13.03 7.48 6.15
CA VAL A 192 -12.13 7.92 7.22
C VAL A 192 -11.55 6.75 8.02
N ASP A 193 -10.26 6.85 8.35
CA ASP A 193 -9.51 5.87 9.15
C ASP A 193 -9.18 6.41 10.55
N GLY A 194 -10.18 6.93 11.24
CA GLY A 194 -9.99 7.46 12.60
C GLY A 194 -11.18 8.25 13.13
N SER A 195 -10.89 9.08 14.14
CA SER A 195 -11.92 9.89 14.80
C SER A 195 -12.50 10.94 13.85
N VAL A 196 -13.83 10.91 13.66
CA VAL A 196 -14.57 11.89 12.84
C VAL A 196 -14.29 13.32 13.27
N VAL A 197 -14.23 13.58 14.58
CA VAL A 197 -13.97 14.93 15.12
C VAL A 197 -12.60 15.44 14.68
N GLN A 198 -11.60 14.56 14.65
CA GLN A 198 -10.24 14.92 14.24
C GLN A 198 -10.12 15.07 12.73
N LEU A 199 -10.86 14.26 11.96
CA LEU A 199 -10.73 14.17 10.51
C LEU A 199 -11.69 15.10 9.75
N ALA A 200 -12.70 15.67 10.41
CA ALA A 200 -13.67 16.59 9.80
C ALA A 200 -13.01 17.74 8.99
N PRO A 201 -11.94 18.42 9.47
CA PRO A 201 -11.29 19.46 8.68
C PRO A 201 -10.61 18.95 7.39
N HIS A 202 -10.25 17.66 7.36
CA HIS A 202 -9.65 17.00 6.21
C HIS A 202 -10.69 16.51 5.20
N ILE A 203 -11.92 16.22 5.65
CA ILE A 203 -13.05 15.80 4.83
C ILE A 203 -13.80 16.97 4.19
N ALA A 204 -13.72 18.17 4.77
CA ALA A 204 -14.43 19.36 4.32
C ALA A 204 -14.44 19.61 2.79
N PRO A 205 -13.36 19.34 2.01
CA PRO A 205 -13.40 19.49 0.55
C PRO A 205 -14.52 18.73 -0.17
N LEU A 206 -15.04 17.61 0.37
CA LEU A 206 -16.13 16.87 -0.28
C LEU A 206 -17.41 17.67 -0.42
N ALA A 207 -17.60 18.71 0.40
CA ALA A 207 -18.75 19.61 0.27
C ALA A 207 -18.71 20.44 -1.03
N ASP A 208 -17.54 20.52 -1.69
CA ASP A 208 -17.35 21.27 -2.93
C ASP A 208 -17.60 20.43 -4.19
N LEU A 209 -18.01 19.17 -4.05
CA LEU A 209 -18.41 18.31 -5.17
C LEU A 209 -19.67 18.86 -5.85
N LYS A 210 -19.66 18.92 -7.19
CA LYS A 210 -20.74 19.49 -7.99
C LYS A 210 -21.14 18.52 -9.10
N ALA A 211 -22.42 18.17 -9.13
CA ALA A 211 -23.04 17.36 -10.17
C ALA A 211 -24.49 17.77 -10.36
N ARG A 212 -25.02 17.57 -11.58
CA ARG A 212 -26.37 18.01 -11.98
C ARG A 212 -27.47 17.36 -11.13
N HIS A 213 -27.33 16.07 -10.86
CA HIS A 213 -28.28 15.28 -10.09
C HIS A 213 -27.87 15.09 -8.63
N GLY A 214 -26.85 15.84 -8.18
CA GLY A 214 -26.34 15.81 -6.82
C GLY A 214 -25.13 14.91 -6.63
N ALA A 215 -24.53 15.06 -5.44
CA ALA A 215 -23.50 14.18 -4.94
C ALA A 215 -24.06 13.40 -3.74
N TRP A 216 -23.53 12.19 -3.52
CA TRP A 216 -23.82 11.24 -2.44
C TRP A 216 -24.94 10.24 -2.75
#